data_AF-A0A6S7G873-F1
#
_entry.id   AF-A0A6S7G873-F1
#
_cell.length_a   1.000
_cell.length_b   1.000
_cell.length_c   1.000
_cell.angle_alpha   90.00
_cell.angle_beta   90.00
_cell.angle_gamma   90.00
#
_symmetry.space_group_name_H-M   'P 1'
#
loop_
_entity.id
_entity.type
_entity.pdbx_description
1 polymer ?
#
loop_
_entity_poly.entity_id
_entity_poly.type
_entity_poly.pdbx_seq_one_letter_code
_entity_poly.pdbx_strand_id
1 'polypeptide(L)'
;MGPPGKRGERGPTGTPGVKGDSGGVVYTRWGRSDCPQSSNTTILYSGVMGGSWYQHTGGGSNYLCLPLNPIFDKITSGSQGYSYMHGTEYETSSHPNIFPKNVHDHDAPCAVCYTESRGSHLMIPARNVCPSGWTLEYKGYLMSAYHGHKGRTQFICVDGNAEGTTGSHSSQDGALLYFVESSCGSLPCPPYANGKELTCVVCTK
;
A
#
# COMPACT_ATOMS: atom_id res chain seq x y z
N MET A 1 -69.83 -21.24 3.85
CA MET A 1 -68.39 -20.91 3.88
C MET A 1 -68.26 -19.51 4.47
N GLY A 2 -67.72 -19.38 5.69
CA GLY A 2 -67.68 -18.11 6.42
C GLY A 2 -66.57 -17.18 5.93
N PRO A 3 -66.70 -15.86 6.13
CA PRO A 3 -65.67 -14.91 5.71
C PRO A 3 -64.36 -15.13 6.48
N PRO A 4 -63.20 -14.93 5.84
CA PRO A 4 -61.90 -15.04 6.50
C PRO A 4 -61.80 -14.10 7.70
N GLY A 5 -61.24 -14.60 8.81
CA GLY A 5 -60.98 -13.81 10.02
C GLY A 5 -60.03 -12.65 9.75
N LYS A 6 -60.22 -11.54 10.47
CA LYS A 6 -59.38 -10.34 10.33
C LYS A 6 -57.93 -10.65 10.68
N ARG A 7 -57.01 -10.08 9.89
CA ARG A 7 -55.56 -10.19 10.11
C ARG A 7 -55.21 -9.57 11.46
N GLY A 8 -54.51 -10.32 12.32
CA GLY A 8 -54.03 -9.83 13.61
C GLY A 8 -53.04 -8.67 13.46
N GLU A 9 -53.01 -7.80 14.46
CA GLU A 9 -52.13 -6.63 14.47
C GLU A 9 -50.66 -7.04 14.52
N ARG A 10 -49.81 -6.26 13.84
CA ARG A 10 -48.36 -6.47 13.84
C ARG A 10 -47.82 -6.09 15.23
N GLY A 11 -47.11 -7.02 15.86
CA GLY A 11 -46.47 -6.77 17.16
C GLY A 11 -45.45 -5.62 17.12
N PRO A 12 -45.11 -5.04 18.28
CA PRO A 12 -44.21 -3.89 18.37
C PRO A 12 -42.81 -4.23 17.86
N THR A 13 -42.17 -3.26 17.20
CA THR A 13 -40.78 -3.37 16.77
C THR A 13 -39.86 -3.50 17.98
N GLY A 14 -38.97 -4.49 17.98
CA GLY A 14 -37.97 -4.65 19.03
C GLY A 14 -37.02 -3.46 19.12
N THR A 15 -36.46 -3.22 20.31
CA THR A 15 -35.48 -2.15 20.53
C THR A 15 -34.21 -2.40 19.70
N PRO A 16 -33.58 -1.36 19.12
CA PRO A 16 -32.29 -1.48 18.45
C PRO A 16 -31.24 -2.10 19.38
N GLY A 17 -30.41 -3.01 18.86
CA GLY A 17 -29.28 -3.57 19.58
C GLY A 17 -28.24 -2.49 19.94
N VAL A 18 -27.38 -2.81 20.92
CA VAL A 18 -26.27 -1.93 21.32
C VAL A 18 -25.38 -1.67 20.11
N LYS A 19 -25.04 -0.40 19.85
CA LYS A 19 -24.04 -0.04 18.83
C LYS A 19 -22.73 -0.75 19.18
N GLY A 20 -22.24 -1.61 18.28
CA GLY A 20 -20.90 -2.19 18.41
C GLY A 20 -19.83 -1.09 18.37
N ASP A 21 -18.65 -1.39 18.90
CA ASP A 21 -17.50 -0.50 18.83
C ASP A 21 -17.28 -0.03 17.39
N SER A 22 -16.99 1.27 17.24
CA SER A 22 -16.60 1.85 15.96
C SER A 22 -15.28 1.22 15.54
N GLY A 23 -15.35 0.14 14.75
CA GLY A 23 -14.19 -0.59 14.25
C GLY A 23 -13.20 0.32 13.51
N GLY A 24 -12.02 -0.21 13.24
CA GLY A 24 -10.98 0.51 12.51
C GLY A 24 -10.34 -0.32 11.42
N VAL A 25 -9.50 0.32 10.62
CA VAL A 25 -8.79 -0.30 9.51
C VAL A 25 -7.31 0.04 9.54
N VAL A 26 -6.48 -0.93 9.20
CA VAL A 26 -5.03 -0.77 9.04
C VAL A 26 -4.69 -0.69 7.55
N TYR A 27 -3.79 0.22 7.18
CA TYR A 27 -3.20 0.29 5.86
C TYR A 27 -1.72 0.67 5.95
N THR A 28 -0.94 0.35 4.91
CA THR A 28 0.46 0.77 4.80
C THR A 28 0.59 1.99 3.89
N ARG A 29 1.33 2.98 4.35
CA ARG A 29 1.79 4.13 3.57
C ARG A 29 3.21 3.87 3.10
N TRP A 30 3.38 3.64 1.80
CA TRP A 30 4.68 3.36 1.21
C TRP A 30 5.39 4.65 0.79
N GLY A 31 6.68 4.73 1.07
CA GLY A 31 7.54 5.86 0.77
C GLY A 31 7.49 7.03 1.77
N ARG A 32 6.88 6.82 2.93
CA ARG A 32 6.82 7.78 4.04
C ARG A 32 6.94 7.04 5.37
N SER A 33 7.60 7.61 6.36
CA SER A 33 7.74 7.08 7.72
C SER A 33 6.68 7.63 8.69
N ASP A 34 5.72 8.43 8.21
CA ASP A 34 4.65 9.05 8.99
C ASP A 34 3.27 8.70 8.43
N CYS A 35 2.23 8.76 9.26
CA CYS A 35 0.84 8.65 8.80
C CYS A 35 0.25 10.03 8.50
N PRO A 36 -0.74 10.14 7.59
CA PRO A 36 -1.41 11.40 7.29
C PRO A 36 -1.97 12.05 8.56
N GLN A 37 -1.81 13.37 8.68
CA GLN A 37 -2.36 14.16 9.78
C GLN A 37 -3.87 14.38 9.60
N SER A 38 -4.67 13.33 9.71
CA SER A 38 -6.13 13.42 9.76
C SER A 38 -6.62 13.09 11.16
N SER A 39 -7.69 13.77 11.61
CA SER A 39 -8.40 13.38 12.83
C SER A 39 -8.84 11.93 12.69
N ASN A 40 -8.38 11.05 13.59
CA ASN A 40 -8.65 9.61 13.66
C ASN A 40 -7.62 8.68 13.01
N THR A 41 -6.55 9.18 12.37
CA THR A 41 -5.45 8.31 11.90
C THR A 41 -4.25 8.41 12.83
N THR A 42 -3.74 7.27 13.28
CA THR A 42 -2.54 7.16 14.11
C THR A 42 -1.53 6.20 13.49
N ILE A 43 -0.26 6.42 13.80
CA ILE A 43 0.81 5.50 13.42
C ILE A 43 0.85 4.33 14.40
N LEU A 44 0.88 3.09 13.87
CA LEU A 44 1.17 1.90 14.66
C LEU A 44 2.68 1.70 14.78
N TYR A 45 3.39 1.76 13.65
CA TYR A 45 4.84 1.80 13.60
C TYR A 45 5.33 2.34 12.25
N SER A 46 6.59 2.78 12.23
CA SER A 46 7.34 3.14 11.02
C SER A 46 8.48 2.14 10.79
N GLY A 47 8.97 2.10 9.57
CA GLY A 47 9.95 1.11 9.16
C GLY A 47 10.60 1.41 7.82
N VAL A 48 11.30 0.39 7.32
CA VAL A 48 11.85 0.33 5.97
C VAL A 48 11.12 -0.71 5.14
N MET A 49 11.03 -0.48 3.84
CA MET A 49 10.43 -1.43 2.92
C MET A 49 11.34 -2.63 2.71
N GLY A 50 10.77 -3.82 2.89
CA GLY A 50 11.42 -5.10 2.65
C GLY A 50 10.82 -5.82 1.45
N GLY A 51 11.64 -6.51 0.68
CA GLY A 51 11.20 -7.36 -0.43
C GLY A 51 12.21 -8.46 -0.76
N SER A 52 11.94 -9.20 -1.83
CA SER A 52 12.90 -10.19 -2.37
C SER A 52 13.89 -9.53 -3.32
N TRP A 53 15.13 -10.02 -3.32
CA TRP A 53 16.17 -9.55 -4.25
C TRP A 53 15.71 -9.66 -5.70
N TYR A 54 15.99 -8.65 -6.50
CA TYR A 54 15.46 -8.52 -7.85
C TYR A 54 15.85 -9.65 -8.82
N GLN A 55 16.98 -10.33 -8.59
CA GLN A 55 17.43 -11.47 -9.40
C GLN A 55 17.04 -12.85 -8.83
N HIS A 56 16.48 -12.93 -7.63
CA HIS A 56 16.00 -14.22 -7.11
C HIS A 56 14.76 -14.68 -7.88
N THR A 57 14.74 -15.96 -8.24
CA THR A 57 13.58 -16.62 -8.89
C THR A 57 12.55 -17.13 -7.89
N GLY A 58 12.83 -17.04 -6.58
CA GLY A 58 11.98 -17.48 -5.48
C GLY A 58 12.01 -16.51 -4.31
N GLY A 59 11.28 -16.84 -3.23
CA GLY A 59 11.10 -15.97 -2.07
C GLY A 59 9.69 -15.39 -1.97
N GLY A 60 9.56 -14.22 -1.36
CA GLY A 60 8.30 -13.50 -1.23
C GLY A 60 7.89 -12.81 -2.54
N SER A 61 6.59 -12.58 -2.72
CA SER A 61 6.04 -11.89 -3.90
C SER A 61 5.32 -10.59 -3.55
N ASN A 62 5.68 -10.00 -2.41
CA ASN A 62 5.09 -8.81 -1.84
C ASN A 62 6.16 -7.95 -1.18
N TYR A 63 5.81 -6.69 -0.93
CA TYR A 63 6.58 -5.82 -0.05
C TYR A 63 6.06 -5.95 1.39
N LEU A 64 6.95 -5.76 2.35
CA LEU A 64 6.63 -5.70 3.78
C LEU A 64 7.15 -4.40 4.38
N CYS A 65 6.46 -3.89 5.38
CA CYS A 65 6.98 -2.80 6.19
C CYS A 65 7.71 -3.38 7.40
N LEU A 66 9.03 -3.26 7.43
CA LEU A 66 9.88 -3.86 8.46
C LEU A 66 10.14 -2.84 9.57
N PRO A 67 9.82 -3.14 10.84
CA PRO A 67 10.15 -2.26 11.95
C PRO A 67 11.68 -2.16 12.13
N LEU A 68 12.16 -1.01 12.60
CA LEU A 68 13.59 -0.75 12.81
C LEU A 68 14.16 -1.37 14.10
N ASN A 69 13.32 -2.04 14.89
CA ASN A 69 13.66 -2.73 16.14
C ASN A 69 13.25 -4.22 16.05
N PRO A 70 13.90 -5.02 15.19
CA PRO A 70 13.57 -6.42 15.04
C PRO A 70 13.81 -7.19 16.35
N ILE A 71 12.91 -8.12 16.66
CA ILE A 71 13.06 -9.06 17.77
C ILE A 71 13.46 -10.41 17.18
N PHE A 72 14.59 -10.94 17.62
CA PHE A 72 15.05 -12.28 17.27
C PHE A 72 14.88 -13.20 18.48
N ASP A 73 14.48 -14.44 18.23
CA ASP A 73 14.37 -15.49 19.26
C ASP A 73 15.51 -16.51 19.08
N LYS A 74 15.22 -17.71 18.57
CA LYS A 74 16.22 -18.75 18.33
C LYS A 74 16.90 -18.57 16.96
N ILE A 75 18.21 -18.34 16.96
CA ILE A 75 18.98 -18.05 15.75
C ILE A 75 20.03 -19.14 15.52
N THR A 76 20.17 -19.56 14.26
CA THR A 76 21.38 -20.25 13.77
C THR A 76 22.24 -19.25 13.03
N SER A 77 23.49 -19.07 13.46
CA SER A 77 24.42 -18.12 12.86
C SER A 77 24.74 -18.46 11.40
N GLY A 78 24.95 -17.43 10.58
CA GLY A 78 25.29 -17.57 9.16
C GLY A 78 24.08 -17.45 8.22
N SER A 79 24.37 -17.50 6.91
CA SER A 79 23.38 -17.46 5.83
C SER A 79 23.08 -18.88 5.37
N GLN A 80 21.80 -19.28 5.44
CA GLN A 80 21.41 -20.68 5.23
C GLN A 80 20.88 -20.98 3.82
N GLY A 81 20.86 -19.99 2.93
CA GLY A 81 20.55 -20.21 1.51
C GLY A 81 19.07 -20.38 1.18
N TYR A 82 18.14 -20.13 2.11
CA TYR A 82 16.70 -20.33 1.87
C TYR A 82 16.06 -19.12 1.18
N SER A 83 15.41 -18.23 1.94
CA SER A 83 14.84 -16.99 1.45
C SER A 83 15.48 -15.82 2.18
N TYR A 84 15.50 -14.67 1.50
CA TYR A 84 16.11 -13.45 2.02
C TYR A 84 15.09 -12.31 2.02
N MET A 85 15.27 -11.40 2.97
CA MET A 85 14.57 -10.13 3.05
C MET A 85 15.59 -9.03 2.77
N HIS A 86 15.39 -8.26 1.70
CA HIS A 86 16.26 -7.17 1.28
C HIS A 86 15.54 -5.83 1.49
N GLY A 87 16.31 -4.77 1.74
CA GLY A 87 15.80 -3.40 1.64
C GLY A 87 15.26 -3.13 0.22
N THR A 88 14.38 -2.14 0.11
CA THR A 88 13.77 -1.77 -1.17
C THR A 88 14.24 -0.39 -1.60
N GLU A 89 14.85 -0.28 -2.78
CA GLU A 89 15.40 0.97 -3.30
C GLU A 89 14.54 1.55 -4.42
N TYR A 90 14.59 2.88 -4.59
CA TYR A 90 13.93 3.56 -5.69
C TYR A 90 14.81 3.63 -6.95
N GLU A 91 14.24 3.18 -8.06
CA GLU A 91 14.84 3.23 -9.38
C GLU A 91 14.13 4.30 -10.22
N THR A 92 14.52 5.55 -10.00
CA THR A 92 13.79 6.73 -10.51
C THR A 92 14.65 7.68 -11.34
N SER A 93 15.88 7.29 -11.72
CA SER A 93 16.81 8.11 -12.51
C SER A 93 16.22 8.62 -13.83
N SER A 94 15.36 7.83 -14.49
CA SER A 94 14.66 8.21 -15.72
C SER A 94 13.56 9.25 -15.52
N HIS A 95 13.15 9.49 -14.26
CA HIS A 95 11.99 10.32 -13.88
C HIS A 95 12.29 11.24 -12.68
N PRO A 96 13.37 12.05 -12.72
CA PRO A 96 13.90 12.74 -11.54
C PRO A 96 12.96 13.80 -10.95
N ASN A 97 11.93 14.22 -11.70
CA ASN A 97 11.02 15.31 -11.33
C ASN A 97 9.61 14.84 -10.96
N ILE A 98 9.34 13.53 -10.95
CA ILE A 98 8.01 13.02 -10.56
C ILE A 98 7.77 13.19 -9.07
N PHE A 99 8.79 12.89 -8.25
CA PHE A 99 8.78 13.16 -6.82
C PHE A 99 9.39 14.54 -6.53
N PRO A 100 8.98 15.21 -5.43
CA PRO A 100 9.49 16.54 -5.08
C PRO A 100 10.96 16.53 -4.63
N LYS A 101 11.49 15.37 -4.26
CA LYS A 101 12.88 15.15 -3.90
C LYS A 101 13.44 14.03 -4.76
N ASN A 102 14.72 14.11 -5.11
CA ASN A 102 15.40 12.99 -5.72
C ASN A 102 15.59 11.89 -4.67
N VAL A 103 14.96 10.74 -4.90
CA VAL A 103 15.02 9.57 -4.03
C VAL A 103 15.70 8.38 -4.73
N HIS A 104 16.21 8.55 -5.96
CA HIS A 104 16.92 7.48 -6.65
C HIS A 104 18.05 6.93 -5.79
N ASP A 105 18.20 5.60 -5.80
CA ASP A 105 19.14 4.80 -5.01
C ASP A 105 18.95 4.92 -3.49
N HIS A 106 17.90 5.58 -3.01
CA HIS A 106 17.58 5.58 -1.59
C HIS A 106 16.66 4.41 -1.24
N ASP A 107 16.91 3.79 -0.08
CA ASP A 107 15.96 2.89 0.54
C ASP A 107 14.62 3.58 0.85
N ALA A 108 13.52 2.95 0.47
CA ALA A 108 12.16 3.41 0.68
C ALA A 108 11.68 3.12 2.12
N PRO A 109 11.23 4.13 2.87
CA PRO A 109 10.60 3.92 4.18
C PRO A 109 9.12 3.55 4.03
N CYS A 110 8.52 3.17 5.15
CA CYS A 110 7.10 2.88 5.23
C CYS A 110 6.54 3.21 6.61
N ALA A 111 5.23 3.41 6.66
CA ALA A 111 4.47 3.55 7.89
C ALA A 111 3.23 2.67 7.85
N VAL A 112 2.93 2.00 8.95
CA VAL A 112 1.66 1.29 9.12
C VAL A 112 0.73 2.16 9.95
N CYS A 113 -0.39 2.51 9.35
CA CYS A 113 -1.35 3.45 9.87
C CYS A 113 -2.63 2.72 10.27
N TYR A 114 -3.20 3.15 11.39
CA TYR A 114 -4.51 2.71 11.83
C TYR A 114 -5.47 3.89 11.79
N THR A 115 -6.68 3.66 11.32
CA THR A 115 -7.75 4.63 11.50
C THR A 115 -8.93 4.04 12.24
N GLU A 116 -9.31 4.74 13.30
CA GLU A 116 -10.55 4.57 14.04
C GLU A 116 -11.80 4.94 13.21
N SER A 117 -12.92 4.29 13.53
CA SER A 117 -14.26 4.55 12.97
C SER A 117 -14.43 4.32 11.46
N ARG A 118 -13.42 3.79 10.77
CA ARG A 118 -13.45 3.40 9.35
C ARG A 118 -13.15 1.91 9.25
N GLY A 119 -14.05 1.14 8.67
CA GLY A 119 -13.99 -0.32 8.63
C GLY A 119 -13.32 -0.90 7.37
N SER A 120 -12.95 -0.07 6.39
CA SER A 120 -12.38 -0.56 5.13
C SER A 120 -11.35 0.40 4.55
N HIS A 121 -10.37 -0.16 3.84
CA HIS A 121 -9.41 0.59 3.05
C HIS A 121 -9.35 0.02 1.62
N LEU A 122 -8.93 0.85 0.68
CA LEU A 122 -8.83 0.51 -0.73
C LEU A 122 -7.68 1.28 -1.37
N MET A 123 -6.87 0.60 -2.18
CA MET A 123 -5.96 1.23 -3.14
C MET A 123 -6.59 1.18 -4.53
N ILE A 124 -6.67 2.33 -5.21
CA ILE A 124 -7.19 2.42 -6.57
C ILE A 124 -6.04 2.81 -7.52
N PRO A 125 -5.61 1.92 -8.43
CA PRO A 125 -4.60 2.25 -9.42
C PRO A 125 -5.20 3.14 -10.53
N ALA A 126 -4.32 3.89 -11.21
CA ALA A 126 -4.66 4.86 -12.26
C ALA A 126 -5.66 5.96 -11.83
N ARG A 127 -5.73 6.25 -10.52
CA ARG A 127 -6.59 7.29 -9.94
C ARG A 127 -5.83 7.99 -8.83
N ASN A 128 -6.04 9.29 -8.69
CA ASN A 128 -5.44 10.11 -7.63
C ASN A 128 -6.52 10.81 -6.75
N VAL A 129 -7.76 10.32 -6.84
CA VAL A 129 -8.95 10.83 -6.14
C VAL A 129 -9.79 9.65 -5.66
N CYS A 130 -10.24 9.71 -4.42
CA CYS A 130 -11.10 8.70 -3.82
C CYS A 130 -12.53 8.73 -4.36
N PRO A 131 -13.27 7.60 -4.30
CA PRO A 131 -14.70 7.59 -4.61
C PRO A 131 -15.49 8.50 -3.67
N SER A 132 -16.67 8.93 -4.09
CA SER A 132 -17.53 9.75 -3.24
C SER A 132 -17.85 9.04 -1.91
N GLY A 133 -17.74 9.77 -0.80
CA GLY A 133 -17.96 9.26 0.56
C GLY A 133 -16.83 8.38 1.11
N TRP A 134 -15.66 8.34 0.46
CA TRP A 134 -14.43 7.78 1.00
C TRP A 134 -13.47 8.89 1.39
N THR A 135 -12.68 8.69 2.44
CA THR A 135 -11.64 9.63 2.83
C THR A 135 -10.33 9.31 2.13
N LEU A 136 -9.65 10.35 1.66
CA LEU A 136 -8.28 10.27 1.14
C LEU A 136 -7.29 10.14 2.29
N GLU A 137 -6.50 9.06 2.27
CA GLU A 137 -5.35 8.92 3.17
C GLU A 137 -4.10 9.50 2.50
N TYR A 138 -3.76 8.99 1.32
CA TYR A 138 -2.67 9.52 0.51
C TYR A 138 -2.85 9.16 -0.96
N LYS A 139 -2.09 9.83 -1.82
CA LYS A 139 -2.04 9.59 -3.26
C LYS A 139 -0.60 9.69 -3.74
N GLY A 140 -0.32 9.09 -4.88
CA GLY A 140 0.99 9.16 -5.51
C GLY A 140 1.04 8.35 -6.78
N TYR A 141 2.06 7.51 -6.91
CA TYR A 141 2.34 6.74 -8.13
C TYR A 141 2.35 5.24 -7.86
N LEU A 142 1.81 4.50 -8.82
CA LEU A 142 1.85 3.06 -8.82
C LEU A 142 3.27 2.64 -9.16
N MET A 143 3.86 1.82 -8.29
CA MET A 143 5.23 1.32 -8.45
C MET A 143 5.28 -0.19 -8.26
N SER A 144 6.25 -0.84 -8.89
CA SER A 144 6.52 -2.28 -8.82
C SER A 144 7.96 -2.58 -9.23
N ALA A 145 8.34 -3.86 -9.25
CA ALA A 145 9.63 -4.27 -9.82
C ALA A 145 9.67 -4.07 -11.33
N TYR A 146 10.88 -3.94 -11.89
CA TYR A 146 11.11 -3.91 -13.33
C TYR A 146 10.66 -5.22 -14.00
N HIS A 147 10.02 -5.10 -15.15
CA HIS A 147 9.41 -6.23 -15.86
C HIS A 147 10.42 -7.31 -16.32
N GLY A 148 11.72 -6.99 -16.39
CA GLY A 148 12.78 -7.94 -16.72
C GLY A 148 13.37 -8.70 -15.52
N HIS A 149 12.94 -8.39 -14.29
CA HIS A 149 13.39 -9.07 -13.08
C HIS A 149 12.91 -10.52 -13.02
N LYS A 150 13.66 -11.38 -12.32
CA LYS A 150 13.39 -12.83 -12.27
C LYS A 150 12.19 -13.18 -11.40
N GLY A 151 11.97 -12.41 -10.34
CA GLY A 151 10.81 -12.53 -9.46
C GLY A 151 9.68 -11.57 -9.84
N ARG A 152 8.46 -11.90 -9.43
CA ARG A 152 7.31 -10.98 -9.49
C ARG A 152 7.02 -10.44 -8.10
N THR A 153 6.55 -9.20 -8.05
CA THR A 153 6.09 -8.55 -6.82
C THR A 153 4.74 -7.87 -7.05
N GLN A 154 4.23 -7.21 -6.01
CA GLN A 154 2.96 -6.49 -6.05
C GLN A 154 3.10 -5.12 -6.69
N PHE A 155 2.01 -4.64 -7.29
CA PHE A 155 1.81 -3.23 -7.56
C PHE A 155 1.38 -2.52 -6.27
N ILE A 156 2.11 -1.49 -5.86
CA ILE A 156 1.83 -0.72 -4.66
C ILE A 156 1.66 0.76 -4.98
N CYS A 157 0.97 1.48 -4.09
CA CYS A 157 0.88 2.93 -4.18
C CYS A 157 1.97 3.56 -3.32
N VAL A 158 2.94 4.21 -3.95
CA VAL A 158 3.97 5.00 -3.25
C VAL A 158 3.51 6.44 -3.18
N ASP A 159 3.63 7.06 -2.00
CA ASP A 159 3.22 8.44 -1.75
C ASP A 159 3.91 9.42 -2.72
N GLY A 160 3.16 10.39 -3.23
CA GLY A 160 3.68 11.40 -4.15
C GLY A 160 4.75 12.31 -3.52
N ASN A 161 4.84 12.36 -2.19
CA ASN A 161 5.89 13.04 -1.44
C ASN A 161 6.91 12.05 -0.86
N ALA A 162 7.28 11.04 -1.66
CA ALA A 162 8.23 10.01 -1.28
C ALA A 162 9.51 10.59 -0.66
N GLU A 163 10.02 9.89 0.34
CA GLU A 163 11.31 10.17 0.95
C GLU A 163 12.23 8.95 0.86
N GLY A 164 13.53 9.22 0.91
CA GLY A 164 14.55 8.20 1.09
C GLY A 164 14.97 8.12 2.55
N THR A 165 15.34 6.93 2.99
CA THR A 165 15.90 6.72 4.32
C THR A 165 17.24 7.48 4.44
N THR A 166 17.50 8.09 5.60
CA THR A 166 18.70 8.89 5.79
C THR A 166 19.96 8.03 5.67
N GLY A 167 20.86 8.42 4.76
CA GLY A 167 22.16 7.75 4.59
C GLY A 167 22.14 6.55 3.63
N SER A 168 21.00 6.17 3.06
CA SER A 168 20.88 4.99 2.18
C SER A 168 21.04 5.28 0.68
N HIS A 169 21.77 6.32 0.30
CA HIS A 169 21.86 6.85 -1.08
C HIS A 169 22.82 6.07 -2.01
N SER A 170 23.11 4.81 -1.68
CA SER A 170 24.03 3.96 -2.44
C SER A 170 23.23 2.83 -3.09
N SER A 171 23.44 2.56 -4.37
CA SER A 171 22.88 1.38 -5.03
C SER A 171 23.47 0.09 -4.41
N GLN A 172 22.63 -0.61 -3.65
CA GLN A 172 22.85 -1.93 -3.05
C GLN A 172 22.09 -3.03 -3.81
N ASP A 173 21.19 -2.64 -4.71
CA ASP A 173 20.33 -3.46 -5.56
C ASP A 173 19.58 -4.57 -4.80
N GLY A 174 18.76 -4.19 -3.82
CA GLY A 174 17.91 -5.10 -3.04
C GLY A 174 16.64 -5.56 -3.78
N ALA A 175 15.49 -5.32 -3.14
CA ALA A 175 14.24 -5.20 -3.86
C ALA A 175 14.18 -3.81 -4.51
N LEU A 176 13.48 -3.64 -5.63
CA LEU A 176 13.55 -2.40 -6.41
C LEU A 176 12.17 -1.89 -6.81
N LEU A 177 11.99 -0.57 -6.78
CA LEU A 177 10.76 0.13 -7.16
C LEU A 177 10.96 1.01 -8.40
N TYR A 178 10.21 0.67 -9.44
CA TYR A 178 10.11 1.39 -10.69
C TYR A 178 8.69 1.96 -10.85
N PHE A 179 8.57 3.09 -11.54
CA PHE A 179 7.26 3.59 -11.96
C PHE A 179 6.58 2.61 -12.91
N VAL A 180 5.26 2.45 -12.72
CA VAL A 180 4.43 1.62 -13.58
C VAL A 180 3.80 2.47 -14.67
N GLU A 181 4.11 2.14 -15.91
CA GLU A 181 3.52 2.80 -17.07
C GLU A 181 2.33 2.01 -17.63
N SER A 182 1.40 2.73 -18.24
CA SER A 182 0.33 2.12 -19.03
C SER A 182 0.85 1.61 -20.37
N SER A 183 0.46 0.40 -20.74
CA SER A 183 0.76 -0.21 -22.04
C SER A 183 -0.53 -0.46 -22.80
N CYS A 184 -0.73 0.25 -23.91
CA CYS A 184 -1.95 0.15 -24.72
C CYS A 184 -2.03 -1.18 -25.46
N GLY A 185 -3.26 -1.60 -25.79
CA GLY A 185 -3.55 -2.85 -26.48
C GLY A 185 -4.81 -3.45 -25.87
N SER A 186 -4.65 -4.46 -25.02
CA SER A 186 -5.75 -4.94 -24.17
C SER A 186 -6.16 -3.91 -23.11
N LEU A 187 -5.27 -2.97 -22.75
CA LEU A 187 -5.63 -1.77 -22.00
C LEU A 187 -6.22 -0.74 -22.98
N PRO A 188 -7.46 -0.26 -22.76
CA PRO A 188 -8.13 0.64 -23.69
C PRO A 188 -7.48 2.03 -23.72
N CYS A 189 -7.15 2.49 -24.93
CA CYS A 189 -6.58 3.82 -25.15
C CYS A 189 -7.35 4.52 -26.28
N PRO A 190 -8.30 5.44 -25.97
CA PRO A 190 -8.67 6.00 -24.65
C PRO A 190 -9.47 5.05 -23.72
N PRO A 191 -9.55 5.32 -22.40
CA PRO A 191 -9.16 6.55 -21.69
C PRO A 191 -7.70 6.58 -21.19
N TYR A 192 -6.96 5.48 -21.28
CA TYR A 192 -5.53 5.47 -20.98
C TYR A 192 -4.72 6.06 -22.14
N ALA A 193 -3.44 6.32 -21.91
CA ALA A 193 -2.49 6.75 -22.93
C ALA A 193 -1.20 5.96 -22.77
N ASN A 194 -0.61 5.51 -23.88
CA ASN A 194 0.56 4.63 -23.85
C ASN A 194 1.77 5.32 -23.19
N GLY A 195 2.53 4.58 -22.38
CA GLY A 195 3.76 5.05 -21.76
C GLY A 195 3.55 6.20 -20.77
N LYS A 196 2.41 6.21 -20.06
CA LYS A 196 2.14 7.18 -18.99
C LYS A 196 2.22 6.52 -17.63
N GLU A 197 2.95 7.14 -16.72
CA GLU A 197 3.09 6.71 -15.33
C GLU A 197 1.72 6.76 -14.64
N LEU A 198 1.33 5.63 -14.06
CA LEU A 198 0.02 5.49 -13.45
C LEU A 198 0.04 6.06 -12.03
N THR A 199 -0.84 7.01 -11.76
CA THR A 199 -1.08 7.47 -10.39
C THR A 199 -1.82 6.41 -9.57
N CYS A 200 -1.87 6.58 -8.26
CA CYS A 200 -2.66 5.75 -7.36
C CYS A 200 -3.19 6.57 -6.18
N VAL A 201 -4.18 6.03 -5.50
CA VAL A 201 -4.76 6.62 -4.29
C VAL A 201 -5.10 5.54 -3.29
N VAL A 202 -4.86 5.81 -2.01
CA VAL A 202 -5.31 4.99 -0.89
C VAL A 202 -6.38 5.74 -0.13
N CYS A 203 -7.51 5.06 0.06
CA CYS A 203 -8.73 5.61 0.62
C CYS A 203 -9.25 4.72 1.74
N THR A 204 -10.02 5.29 2.67
CA THR A 204 -10.67 4.57 3.76
C THR A 204 -12.15 4.97 3.90
N LYS A 205 -12.95 4.11 4.55
CA LYS A 205 -14.36 4.35 4.82
C LYS A 205 -14.85 3.61 6.07
#